data_AF-A0A7L2GLA0-F1
#
_entry.id   AF-A0A7L2GLA0-F1
#
_cell.length_a   1.000
_cell.length_b   1.000
_cell.length_c   1.000
_cell.angle_alpha   90.00
_cell.angle_beta   90.00
_cell.angle_gamma   90.00
#
_symmetry.space_group_name_H-M   'P 1'
#
loop_
_entity.id
_entity.type
_entity.pdbx_description
1 polymer ?
#
loop_
_entity_poly.entity_id
_entity_poly.type
_entity_poly.pdbx_seq_one_letter_code
_entity_poly.pdbx_strand_id
1 'polypeptide(L)'
;AWIRKKRNDPPTIEEILKNEKYREEMKQKVKDVSEKDKLLQAKEYKEGLVAEPVRTRVKGHASAPYYGKSEPSQDPTSTASTFQPGSWMPPRSGSSQNK
;
A
#
# COMPACT_ATOMS: atom_id res chain seq x y z
N ALA A 1 12.23 -29.53 -7.15
CA ALA A 1 13.70 -29.55 -7.27
C ALA A 1 14.21 -30.84 -7.90
N TRP A 2 13.74 -32.00 -7.45
CA TRP A 2 14.10 -33.31 -8.00
C TRP A 2 13.79 -33.49 -9.49
N ILE A 3 12.54 -33.24 -9.93
CA ILE A 3 12.14 -33.29 -11.36
C ILE A 3 13.01 -32.37 -12.24
N ARG A 4 13.48 -31.25 -11.68
CA ARG A 4 14.34 -30.29 -12.37
C ARG A 4 15.84 -30.60 -12.23
N LYS A 5 16.20 -31.80 -11.76
CA LYS A 5 17.58 -32.28 -11.49
C LYS A 5 18.42 -31.37 -10.58
N LYS A 6 17.79 -30.49 -9.78
CA LYS A 6 18.50 -29.67 -8.78
C LYS A 6 18.81 -30.42 -7.48
N ARG A 7 18.19 -31.59 -7.29
CA ARG A 7 18.36 -32.49 -6.16
C ARG A 7 18.47 -33.91 -6.74
N ASN A 8 19.37 -34.72 -6.20
CA ASN A 8 19.64 -36.08 -6.70
C ASN A 8 18.51 -37.04 -6.31
N ASP A 9 18.07 -36.98 -5.06
CA ASP A 9 17.08 -37.92 -4.52
C ASP A 9 15.66 -37.35 -4.50
N PRO A 10 14.61 -38.18 -4.70
CA PRO A 10 13.23 -37.75 -4.53
C PRO A 10 12.94 -37.29 -3.10
N PRO A 11 11.93 -36.42 -2.91
CA PRO A 11 11.38 -36.16 -1.58
C PRO A 11 10.77 -37.42 -0.98
N THR A 12 11.06 -37.67 0.30
CA THR A 12 10.45 -38.78 1.06
C THR A 12 9.01 -38.42 1.42
N ILE A 13 8.13 -39.42 1.57
CA ILE A 13 6.72 -39.22 1.96
C ILE A 13 6.61 -38.47 3.29
N GLU A 14 7.46 -38.80 4.26
CA GLU A 14 7.53 -38.11 5.56
C GLU A 14 7.91 -36.63 5.41
N GLU A 15 8.82 -36.30 4.49
CA GLU A 15 9.23 -34.92 4.18
C GLU A 15 8.06 -34.13 3.60
N ILE A 16 7.26 -34.75 2.72
CA ILE A 16 6.06 -34.14 2.14
C ILE A 16 5.02 -33.86 3.23
N LEU A 17 4.71 -34.85 4.08
CA LEU A 17 3.74 -34.70 5.17
C LEU A 17 4.16 -33.62 6.18
N LYS A 18 5.45 -33.58 6.53
CA LYS A 18 5.99 -32.55 7.43
C LYS A 18 5.86 -31.14 6.83
N ASN A 19 6.12 -31.00 5.52
CA ASN A 19 5.98 -29.73 4.83
C ASN A 19 4.52 -29.25 4.77
N GLU A 20 3.58 -30.16 4.54
CA GLU A 20 2.15 -29.85 4.57
C GLU A 20 1.72 -29.34 5.95
N LYS A 21 2.03 -30.09 7.01
CA LYS A 21 1.74 -29.69 8.39
C LYS A 21 2.38 -28.33 8.74
N TYR A 22 3.63 -28.11 8.34
CA TYR A 22 4.29 -26.83 8.54
C TYR A 22 3.54 -25.67 7.86
N ARG A 23 3.06 -25.85 6.63
CA ARG A 23 2.29 -24.82 5.92
C ARG A 23 0.96 -24.52 6.61
N GLU A 24 0.28 -25.54 7.13
CA GLU A 24 -0.96 -25.37 7.90
C GLU A 24 -0.70 -24.62 9.20
N GLU A 25 0.32 -25.01 9.97
CA GLU A 25 0.71 -24.33 11.21
C GLU A 25 1.06 -22.86 10.95
N MET A 26 1.84 -22.58 9.89
CA MET A 26 2.20 -21.21 9.54
C MET A 26 0.99 -20.39 9.11
N LYS A 27 0.04 -20.99 8.37
CA LYS A 27 -1.21 -20.32 7.99
C LYS A 27 -2.02 -19.94 9.23
N GLN A 28 -2.08 -20.80 10.24
CA GLN A 28 -2.76 -20.48 11.49
C GLN A 28 -2.03 -19.36 12.26
N LYS A 29 -0.70 -19.47 12.43
CA LYS A 29 0.11 -18.45 13.10
C LYS A 29 -0.02 -17.07 12.46
N VAL A 30 -0.05 -17.00 11.13
CA VAL A 30 -0.22 -15.73 10.40
C VAL A 30 -1.57 -15.10 10.69
N LYS A 31 -2.65 -15.89 10.76
CA LYS A 31 -3.97 -15.38 11.14
C LYS A 31 -3.95 -14.83 12.56
N ASP A 32 -3.43 -15.61 13.51
CA ASP A 32 -3.37 -15.21 14.92
C ASP A 32 -2.58 -13.91 15.12
N VAL A 33 -1.43 -13.77 14.42
CA VAL A 33 -0.64 -12.54 14.44
C VAL A 33 -1.42 -11.39 13.83
N SER A 34 -2.08 -11.59 12.69
CA SER A 34 -2.88 -10.54 12.04
C SER A 34 -4.05 -10.06 12.90
N GLU A 35 -4.65 -10.94 13.69
CA GLU A 35 -5.75 -10.59 14.60
C GLU A 35 -5.22 -9.80 15.79
N LYS A 36 -4.11 -10.24 16.40
CA LYS A 36 -3.45 -9.51 17.49
C LYS A 36 -2.99 -8.12 17.04
N ASP A 37 -2.41 -8.02 15.84
CA ASP A 37 -1.97 -6.77 15.26
C ASP A 37 -3.12 -5.78 15.07
N LYS A 38 -4.25 -6.23 14.48
CA LYS A 38 -5.48 -5.40 14.37
C LYS A 38 -5.99 -4.92 15.72
N LEU A 39 -5.93 -5.76 16.76
CA LEU A 39 -6.34 -5.37 18.11
C LEU A 39 -5.41 -4.33 18.73
N LEU A 40 -4.10 -4.43 18.50
CA LEU A 40 -3.13 -3.42 18.93
C LEU A 40 -3.36 -2.11 18.19
N GLN A 41 -3.51 -2.17 16.87
CA GLN A 41 -3.79 -1.02 16.02
C GLN A 41 -5.06 -0.28 16.48
N ALA A 42 -6.13 -1.01 16.84
CA ALA A 42 -7.35 -0.43 17.37
C ALA A 42 -7.16 0.28 18.72
N LYS A 43 -6.20 -0.14 19.55
CA LYS A 43 -5.84 0.56 20.80
C LYS A 43 -5.05 1.83 20.50
N GLU A 44 -4.07 1.75 19.61
CA GLU A 44 -3.23 2.88 19.20
C GLU A 44 -4.06 4.01 18.56
N TYR A 45 -5.09 3.66 17.77
CA TYR A 45 -6.05 4.65 17.26
C TYR A 45 -6.84 5.34 18.36
N LYS A 46 -7.32 4.60 19.37
CA LYS A 46 -8.03 5.19 20.52
C LYS A 46 -7.14 6.10 21.35
N GLU A 47 -5.87 5.76 21.46
CA GLU A 47 -4.86 6.55 22.18
C GLU A 47 -4.35 7.75 21.36
N GLY A 48 -4.65 7.81 20.05
CA GLY A 48 -4.22 8.88 19.16
C GLY A 48 -2.74 8.83 18.77
N LEU A 49 -2.05 7.71 19.05
CA LEU A 49 -0.64 7.50 18.72
C LEU A 49 -0.41 7.28 17.21
N VAL A 50 -1.43 6.75 16.53
CA VAL A 50 -1.42 6.55 15.07
C VAL A 50 -2.58 7.34 14.48
N ALA A 51 -2.31 8.12 13.43
CA ALA A 51 -3.37 8.80 12.70
C ALA A 51 -4.31 7.75 12.13
N GLU A 52 -5.62 7.89 12.38
CA GLU A 52 -6.63 7.05 11.74
C GLU A 52 -6.29 6.91 10.25
N PRO A 53 -6.45 5.72 9.65
CA PRO A 53 -6.24 5.54 8.23
C PRO A 53 -7.43 6.21 7.55
N VAL A 54 -7.42 7.55 7.54
CA VAL A 54 -8.27 8.35 6.71
C VAL A 54 -8.05 7.78 5.32
N ARG A 55 -9.12 7.41 4.64
CA ARG A 55 -9.07 7.13 3.20
C ARG A 55 -8.57 8.40 2.53
N THR A 56 -7.25 8.56 2.48
CA THR A 56 -6.59 9.65 1.80
C THR A 56 -6.90 9.40 0.33
N ARG A 57 -7.95 10.06 -0.15
CA ARG A 57 -8.21 10.17 -1.58
C ARG A 57 -6.98 10.89 -2.12
N VAL A 58 -6.04 10.15 -2.69
CA VAL A 58 -4.88 10.73 -3.38
C VAL A 58 -5.47 11.53 -4.54
N LYS A 59 -5.59 12.84 -4.35
CA LYS A 59 -6.12 13.78 -5.34
C LYS A 59 -4.92 14.52 -5.92
N GLY A 60 -4.73 14.45 -7.22
CA GLY A 60 -3.68 15.18 -7.92
C GLY A 60 -3.27 14.50 -9.21
N HIS A 61 -2.35 15.10 -9.94
CA HIS A 61 -1.82 14.53 -11.18
C HIS A 61 -1.13 13.18 -10.98
N ALA A 62 -0.50 12.97 -9.82
CA ALA A 62 0.22 11.73 -9.48
C ALA A 62 -0.70 10.53 -9.17
N SER A 63 -2.01 10.74 -8.97
CA SER A 63 -2.97 9.65 -8.78
C SER A 63 -3.75 9.28 -10.04
N ALA A 64 -3.53 10.00 -11.15
CA ALA A 64 -4.13 9.66 -12.42
C ALA A 64 -3.51 8.35 -12.93
N PRO A 65 -4.32 7.30 -13.22
CA PRO A 65 -3.81 6.04 -13.76
C PRO A 65 -3.22 6.20 -15.18
N TYR A 66 -3.50 7.32 -15.85
CA TYR A 66 -2.99 7.64 -17.17
C TYR A 66 -2.60 9.12 -17.25
N TYR A 67 -1.32 9.37 -17.56
CA TYR A 67 -0.76 10.70 -17.78
C TYR A 67 -0.47 10.87 -19.28
N GLY A 68 -1.53 11.02 -20.08
CA GLY A 68 -1.41 11.14 -21.53
C GLY A 68 -2.69 11.65 -22.16
N LYS A 69 -2.60 12.29 -23.32
CA LYS A 69 -3.77 12.51 -24.18
C LYS A 69 -4.19 11.17 -24.77
N SER A 70 -5.49 10.91 -24.88
CA SER A 70 -6.02 9.65 -25.46
C SER A 70 -5.59 9.44 -26.92
N GLU A 71 -5.18 10.51 -27.59
CA GLU A 71 -4.71 10.49 -28.97
C GLU A 71 -3.41 11.32 -29.12
N PRO A 72 -2.42 10.86 -29.89
CA PRO A 72 -1.24 11.65 -30.22
C PRO A 72 -1.65 12.84 -31.10
N SER A 73 -1.51 14.06 -30.57
CA SER A 73 -1.69 15.30 -31.34
C SER A 73 -0.35 15.69 -31.97
N GLN A 74 -0.36 16.07 -33.26
CA GLN A 74 0.82 16.58 -33.96
C GLN A 74 1.21 18.00 -33.51
N ASP A 75 0.29 18.73 -32.89
CA ASP A 75 0.54 20.10 -32.46
C ASP A 75 1.28 20.13 -31.11
N PRO A 76 2.31 20.98 -30.95
CA PRO A 76 3.01 21.13 -29.69
C PRO A 76 2.03 21.61 -28.61
N THR A 77 1.86 20.82 -27.55
CA THR A 77 1.01 21.20 -26.43
C THR A 77 1.81 22.07 -25.48
N SER A 78 1.64 23.38 -25.59
CA SER A 78 2.25 24.32 -24.67
C SER A 78 1.42 24.41 -23.38
N THR A 79 2.02 24.11 -22.23
CA THR A 79 1.45 24.38 -20.89
C THR A 79 1.56 25.87 -20.53
N ALA A 80 1.62 26.75 -21.54
CA ALA A 80 1.79 28.19 -21.37
C ALA A 80 0.74 28.73 -20.39
N SER A 81 1.21 29.18 -19.24
CA SER A 81 0.47 29.87 -18.18
C SER A 81 -0.27 29.02 -17.12
N THR A 82 -0.48 27.71 -17.26
CA THR A 82 -1.29 26.98 -16.25
C THR A 82 -0.51 26.59 -15.01
N PHE A 83 0.79 26.30 -15.13
CA PHE A 83 1.63 25.94 -13.99
C PHE A 83 2.37 27.18 -13.46
N GLN A 84 1.82 27.77 -12.41
CA GLN A 84 2.45 28.83 -11.62
C GLN A 84 3.03 28.19 -10.35
N PRO A 85 4.32 27.81 -10.32
CA PRO A 85 4.93 27.07 -9.20
C PRO A 85 4.88 27.82 -7.86
N GLY A 86 4.56 29.12 -7.85
CA GLY A 86 4.41 29.95 -6.64
C GLY A 86 2.97 30.18 -6.16
N SER A 87 1.94 29.68 -6.84
CA SER A 87 0.54 30.00 -6.50
C SER A 87 -0.08 29.11 -5.42
N TRP A 88 0.61 28.07 -4.96
CA TRP A 88 0.08 27.22 -3.90
C TRP A 88 0.34 27.83 -2.53
N MET A 89 -0.68 28.52 -1.99
CA MET A 89 -0.72 28.91 -0.57
C MET A 89 -1.60 27.92 0.20
N PRO A 90 -1.06 27.20 1.20
CA PRO A 90 -1.90 26.38 2.06
C PRO A 90 -2.86 27.28 2.85
N PRO A 91 -4.12 26.85 3.09
CA PRO A 91 -5.03 27.60 3.96
C PRO A 91 -4.39 27.74 5.34
N ARG A 92 -4.30 28.98 5.82
CA ARG A 92 -3.76 29.31 7.14
C ARG A 92 -4.58 28.52 8.18
N SER A 93 -3.95 27.53 8.81
CA SER A 93 -4.58 26.77 9.89
C SER A 93 -4.96 27.74 11.02
N GLY A 94 -6.26 27.92 11.22
CA GLY A 94 -6.87 28.41 12.45
C GLY A 94 -6.37 29.75 13.00
N SER A 95 -6.78 30.87 12.39
CA SER A 95 -6.99 32.08 13.20
C SER A 95 -8.40 32.02 13.77
N SER A 96 -8.49 31.55 15.01
CA SER A 96 -9.59 31.90 15.93
C SER A 96 -9.90 33.38 15.76
N GLN A 97 -11.08 33.68 15.21
CA GLN A 97 -11.60 35.04 15.22
C GLN A 97 -12.12 35.30 16.63
N ASN A 98 -11.33 36.01 17.42
CA ASN A 98 -11.90 36.87 18.45
C ASN A 98 -12.57 38.05 17.74
N LYS A 99 -13.90 38.09 17.79
CA LYS A 99 -14.70 39.32 17.92
C LYS A 99 -16.08 38.99 18.44
#